data_AF-A0A1M4MP59-F1
#
_entry.id   AF-A0A1M4MP59-F1
#
_cell.length_a   1.000
_cell.length_b   1.000
_cell.length_c   1.000
_cell.angle_alpha   90.00
_cell.angle_beta   90.00
_cell.angle_gamma   90.00
#
_symmetry.space_group_name_H-M   'P 1'
#
loop_
_entity.id
_entity.type
_entity.pdbx_description
1 polymer ?
#
loop_
_entity_poly.entity_id
_entity_poly.type
_entity_poly.pdbx_seq_one_letter_code
_entity_poly.pdbx_strand_id
1 'polypeptide(L)'
;MYLVIRCPGCKTFNYVDRYQRWRLCPMCGEVINVQRAPVYLDTDDFQDAERVVEQLESYLHQTGKKDLTEQDIRQLRAQYARWVKNRV
;
A
#
# COMPACT_ATOMS: atom_id res chain seq x y z
N MET A 1 -10.91 -0.67 7.64
CA MET A 1 -10.12 -1.39 6.61
C MET A 1 -9.63 -0.41 5.56
N TYR A 2 -8.34 -0.42 5.29
CA TYR A 2 -7.68 0.46 4.34
C TYR A 2 -6.88 -0.35 3.33
N LEU A 3 -6.91 0.09 2.07
CA LEU A 3 -6.18 -0.52 0.97
C LEU A 3 -4.88 0.24 0.74
N VAL A 4 -3.75 -0.47 0.78
CA VAL A 4 -2.46 0.05 0.34
C VAL A 4 -2.37 -0.11 -1.17
N ILE A 5 -2.29 1.02 -1.86
CA ILE A 5 -2.29 1.13 -3.32
C ILE A 5 -1.08 1.92 -3.80
N ARG A 6 -0.85 1.91 -5.10
CA ARG A 6 0.21 2.71 -5.73
C ARG A 6 -0.36 3.70 -6.73
N CYS A 7 0.15 4.92 -6.71
CA CYS A 7 -0.23 5.93 -7.68
C CYS A 7 0.20 5.48 -9.10
N PRO A 8 -0.71 5.46 -10.09
CA PRO A 8 -0.34 5.09 -11.46
C PRO A 8 0.58 6.13 -12.11
N GLY A 9 0.50 7.40 -11.71
CA GLY A 9 1.36 8.50 -12.15
C GLY A 9 2.76 8.46 -11.52
N CYS A 10 2.91 8.96 -10.29
CA CYS A 10 4.22 9.12 -9.64
C CYS A 10 4.77 7.87 -8.95
N LYS A 11 4.01 6.76 -8.92
CA LYS A 11 4.41 5.50 -8.26
C LYS A 11 4.64 5.60 -6.75
N THR A 12 4.26 6.68 -6.07
CA THR A 12 4.24 6.71 -4.60
C THR A 12 3.13 5.80 -4.06
N PHE A 13 3.42 5.09 -2.98
CA PHE A 13 2.44 4.36 -2.19
C PHE A 13 1.46 5.30 -1.51
N ASN A 14 0.21 4.88 -1.46
CA ASN A 14 -0.87 5.58 -0.81
C ASN A 14 -1.72 4.56 -0.08
N TYR A 15 -2.48 5.01 0.92
CA TYR A 15 -3.58 4.23 1.45
C TYR A 15 -4.90 4.95 1.23
N VAL A 16 -5.98 4.17 1.16
CA VAL A 16 -7.32 4.66 0.91
C VAL A 16 -8.33 3.81 1.67
N ASP A 17 -9.42 4.42 2.15
CA ASP A 17 -10.50 3.63 2.75
C ASP A 17 -11.10 2.70 1.68
N ARG A 18 -11.43 1.46 2.07
CA ARG A 18 -11.89 0.40 1.14
C ARG A 18 -13.12 0.78 0.32
N TYR A 19 -13.96 1.69 0.81
CA TYR A 19 -15.21 2.08 0.14
C TYR A 19 -15.04 3.31 -0.77
N GLN A 20 -13.90 3.99 -0.70
CA GLN A 20 -13.61 5.12 -1.57
C GLN A 20 -13.28 4.62 -2.99
N ARG A 21 -13.97 5.19 -3.98
CA ARG A 21 -13.77 4.85 -5.40
C ARG A 21 -12.63 5.63 -6.06
N TRP A 22 -12.36 6.82 -5.54
CA TRP A 22 -11.42 7.78 -6.10
C TRP A 22 -10.52 8.34 -5.01
N ARG A 23 -9.25 8.56 -5.33
CA ARG A 23 -8.27 9.17 -4.43
C ARG A 23 -7.40 10.14 -5.21
N LEU A 24 -7.29 11.38 -4.76
CA LEU A 24 -6.29 12.31 -5.29
C LEU A 24 -4.92 11.96 -4.71
N CYS A 25 -3.92 11.79 -5.57
CA CYS A 25 -2.55 11.58 -5.14
C CYS A 25 -1.99 12.90 -4.59
N PRO A 26 -1.56 12.95 -3.32
CA PRO A 26 -1.03 14.19 -2.73
C PRO A 26 0.33 14.59 -3.32
N MET A 27 1.05 13.66 -3.97
CA MET A 27 2.38 13.92 -4.51
C MET A 27 2.37 14.52 -5.91
N CYS A 28 1.46 14.07 -6.78
CA CYS A 28 1.46 14.48 -8.19
C CYS A 28 0.11 14.94 -8.73
N GLY A 29 -0.94 14.96 -7.91
CA GLY A 29 -2.28 15.40 -8.32
C GLY A 29 -3.06 14.39 -9.20
N GLU A 30 -2.54 13.18 -9.39
CA GLU A 30 -3.22 12.13 -10.16
C GLU A 30 -4.54 11.71 -9.48
N VAL A 31 -5.62 11.59 -10.24
CA VAL A 31 -6.90 11.08 -9.75
C VAL A 31 -6.93 9.56 -9.90
N ILE A 32 -6.63 8.86 -8.81
CA ILE A 32 -6.52 7.40 -8.78
C ILE A 32 -7.92 6.78 -8.74
N ASN A 33 -8.23 5.96 -9.74
CA ASN A 33 -9.36 5.02 -9.66
C ASN A 33 -8.95 3.82 -8.80
N VAL A 34 -9.48 3.73 -7.58
CA VAL A 34 -9.10 2.70 -6.61
C VAL A 34 -9.40 1.29 -7.11
N GLN A 35 -10.47 1.11 -7.89
CA GLN A 35 -10.86 -0.21 -8.43
C GLN A 35 -9.91 -0.69 -9.54
N ARG A 36 -9.15 0.21 -10.14
CA ARG A 36 -8.16 -0.10 -11.19
C ARG A 36 -6.72 -0.01 -10.69
N ALA A 37 -6.50 0.53 -9.49
CA ALA A 37 -5.18 0.65 -8.90
C ALA A 37 -4.72 -0.73 -8.38
N PRO A 38 -3.42 -1.07 -8.52
CA PRO A 38 -2.89 -2.27 -7.88
C PRO A 38 -3.04 -2.18 -6.36
N VAL A 39 -3.65 -3.20 -5.76
CA VAL A 39 -3.82 -3.33 -4.30
C VAL A 39 -2.77 -4.27 -3.76
N TYR A 40 -1.85 -3.74 -2.96
CA TYR A 40 -0.72 -4.48 -2.40
C TYR A 40 -1.13 -5.19 -1.11
N LEU A 41 -1.86 -4.50 -0.25
CA LEU A 41 -2.29 -5.01 1.06
C LEU A 41 -3.65 -4.42 1.46
N ASP A 42 -4.46 -5.22 2.12
CA ASP A 42 -5.66 -4.80 2.84
C ASP A 42 -5.32 -4.82 4.34
N THR A 43 -5.55 -3.70 5.02
CA THR A 43 -5.14 -3.46 6.42
C THR A 43 -6.36 -3.16 7.27
N ASP A 44 -6.31 -3.48 8.56
CA ASP A 44 -7.46 -3.37 9.45
C ASP A 44 -7.83 -1.91 9.75
N ASP A 45 -6.84 -1.07 10.05
CA ASP A 45 -6.99 0.35 10.38
C ASP A 45 -6.02 1.27 9.62
N PHE A 46 -6.17 2.59 9.80
CA PHE A 46 -5.37 3.58 9.08
C PHE A 46 -3.92 3.66 9.59
N GLN A 47 -3.68 3.35 10.87
CA GLN A 47 -2.35 3.41 11.47
C GLN A 47 -1.47 2.29 10.92
N ASP A 48 -2.06 1.12 10.71
CA ASP A 48 -1.45 -0.01 10.01
C ASP A 48 -1.11 0.37 8.57
N ALA A 49 -2.06 0.96 7.86
CA ALA A 49 -1.87 1.36 6.47
C ALA A 49 -0.74 2.39 6.32
N GLU A 50 -0.70 3.41 7.18
CA GLU A 50 0.35 4.43 7.21
C GLU A 50 1.72 3.82 7.46
N ARG A 51 1.84 2.97 8.48
CA ARG A 51 3.10 2.27 8.79
C ARG A 51 3.56 1.38 7.63
N VAL A 52 2.65 0.67 6.98
CA VAL A 52 3.00 -0.17 5.82
C VAL A 52 3.48 0.69 4.66
N VAL A 53 2.81 1.80 4.35
CA VAL A 53 3.24 2.73 3.29
C VAL A 53 4.67 3.21 3.53
N GLU A 54 4.99 3.67 4.74
CA GLU A 54 6.34 4.12 5.11
C GLU A 54 7.40 3.03 4.96
N GLN A 55 7.07 1.81 5.40
CA GLN A 55 7.96 0.66 5.28
C GLN A 55 8.21 0.27 3.81
N LEU A 56 7.18 0.31 2.97
CA LEU A 56 7.30 -0.02 1.57
C LEU A 56 8.11 1.02 0.79
N GLU A 57 7.90 2.30 1.05
CA GLU A 57 8.72 3.38 0.48
C GLU A 57 10.18 3.22 0.90
N SER A 58 10.43 2.97 2.18
CA SER A 58 11.78 2.72 2.71
C SER A 58 12.44 1.51 2.06
N TYR A 59 11.70 0.41 1.90
CA TYR A 59 12.19 -0.81 1.27
C TYR A 59 12.56 -0.60 -0.20
N LEU A 60 11.71 0.07 -0.98
CA LEU A 60 12.01 0.37 -2.38
C LEU A 60 13.21 1.30 -2.51
N HIS A 61 13.30 2.32 -1.65
CA HIS A 61 14.44 3.23 -1.62
C HIS A 61 15.75 2.48 -1.31
N GLN A 62 15.76 1.64 -0.27
CA GLN A 62 16.95 0.89 0.14
C GLN A 62 17.40 -0.16 -0.90
N THR A 63 16.45 -0.80 -1.57
CA THR A 63 16.76 -1.85 -2.57
C THR A 63 16.97 -1.30 -3.97
N GLY A 64 16.67 -0.03 -4.22
CA GLY A 64 16.63 0.55 -5.57
C GLY A 64 15.55 -0.06 -6.47
N LYS A 65 14.62 -0.84 -5.91
CA LYS A 65 13.53 -1.47 -6.65
C LYS A 65 12.54 -0.40 -7.11
N LYS A 66 12.12 -0.50 -8.38
CA LYS A 66 11.05 0.34 -8.91
C LYS A 66 9.67 -0.10 -8.42
N ASP A 67 9.48 -1.40 -8.23
CA ASP A 67 8.23 -1.98 -7.73
C ASP A 67 8.44 -3.30 -6.97
N LEU A 68 7.39 -3.74 -6.28
CA LEU A 68 7.32 -5.03 -5.62
C LEU A 68 7.02 -6.11 -6.66
N THR A 69 7.75 -7.21 -6.58
CA THR A 69 7.44 -8.43 -7.34
C THR A 69 6.24 -9.15 -6.72
N GLU A 70 5.64 -10.09 -7.44
CA GLU A 70 4.58 -10.93 -6.86
C GLU A 70 5.04 -11.68 -5.60
N GLN A 71 6.31 -12.09 -5.55
CA GLN A 71 6.90 -12.72 -4.38
C GLN A 71 6.98 -11.75 -3.20
N ASP A 72 7.43 -10.51 -3.45
CA ASP A 72 7.44 -9.45 -2.42
C ASP A 72 6.03 -9.22 -1.88
N ILE A 73 5.01 -9.16 -2.74
CA ILE A 73 3.60 -8.95 -2.35
C ILE A 73 3.08 -10.14 -1.52
N ARG A 74 3.37 -11.38 -1.93
CA ARG A 74 3.00 -12.57 -1.14
C ARG A 74 3.63 -12.54 0.25
N GLN A 75 4.91 -12.18 0.32
CA GLN A 75 5.64 -12.09 1.58
C GLN A 75 5.09 -10.98 2.47
N LEU A 76 4.80 -9.79 1.92
CA LEU A 76 4.18 -8.66 2.62
C LEU A 76 2.86 -9.09 3.28
N ARG A 77 1.96 -9.72 2.51
CA ARG A 77 0.66 -10.19 3.02
C ARG A 77 0.82 -11.23 4.12
N ALA A 78 1.76 -12.17 3.97
CA ALA A 78 2.03 -13.19 4.99
C ALA A 78 2.68 -12.62 6.26
N GLN A 79 3.52 -11.59 6.14
CA GLN A 79 4.10 -10.88 7.29
C GLN A 79 3.03 -10.09 8.04
N TYR A 80 2.20 -9.33 7.32
CA TYR A 80 1.11 -8.56 7.92
C TYR A 80 0.11 -9.46 8.65
N ALA A 81 -0.33 -10.56 8.01
CA ALA A 81 -1.27 -11.50 8.65
C ALA A 81 -0.71 -12.13 9.93
N ARG A 82 0.60 -12.42 9.99
CA ARG A 82 1.26 -12.90 11.22
C ARG A 82 1.33 -11.82 12.28
N TRP A 83 1.63 -10.59 11.88
CA TRP A 83 1.71 -9.46 12.80
C TRP A 83 0.36 -9.13 13.44
N VAL A 84 -0.72 -9.10 12.66
CA VAL A 84 -2.09 -8.88 13.16
C VAL A 84 -2.51 -10.00 14.12
N LYS A 85 -2.25 -11.27 13.78
CA LYS A 85 -2.57 -12.40 14.67
C LYS A 85 -1.90 -12.33 16.04
N ASN A 86 -0.70 -11.75 16.11
CA ASN A 86 0.06 -11.64 17.36
C ASN A 86 -0.26 -10.36 18.16
N ARG A 87 -1.13 -9.47 17.66
CA ARG A 87 -1.63 -8.30 18.42
C ARG A 87 -2.81 -8.64 19.35
N VAL A 88 -3.40 -9.83 19.18
CA VAL A 88 -4.57 -10.33 19.93
C VAL A 88 -4.13 -11.02 21.22
#